data_AF-A0A348RY98-F1
#
_entry.id   AF-A0A348RY98-F1
#
_cell.length_a   1.000
_cell.length_b   1.000
_cell.length_c   1.000
_cell.angle_alpha   90.00
_cell.angle_beta   90.00
_cell.angle_gamma   90.00
#
_symmetry.space_group_name_H-M   'P 1'
#
loop_
_entity.id
_entity.type
_entity.pdbx_description
1 polymer ?
#
loop_
_entity_poly.entity_id
_entity_poly.type
_entity_poly.pdbx_seq_one_letter_code
_entity_poly.pdbx_strand_id
1 'polypeptide(L)'
;MTSSRKFYQQWRSCAMASMQLKESATSSFSEKILHMIWMHQRFRNEKCMTTDGHPLAILHPGFWNYGPGPDFRSAVISINGKEMKQADIEIDVKASYWRSHRHDLNPSFNKVCLQVIWKGPVAPNHPLPVLELSKYVKESEIDLKKWANQGLPEIWPELIQGKCSAPLARLDEESLQIVTCQASLIRLRIRTREIEEEAKRVGFEDALWLPLVTGLGYRNNQWPLLQIGKMKKILMEDLSRLDYENALMTLQARLLGVSSLLPEKIPASQKPNQQYLKKIWAIWWRERDKFEPNILPKSIWNMQAIRPANHPARRLATIAHWMLDKRFFKRLEDWFNKPKQARTAMQEMIELLGSYPDDFWSCHWSLKGAAMRRPTLLMGGQRASDLVINTILPWFLARIIQSGQEDLKKRVERLYLTWPRLADNQSLKLIRRRLLKGQRCDWIKSAAHQQGLLQIMKDFCHHSNAMCEQCLFPEVVRSLKNNPPS
;
A
#
# COMPACT_ATOMS: atom_id res chain seq x y z
N MET A 1 -20.29 -46.54 -42.24
CA MET A 1 -19.65 -46.22 -40.93
C MET A 1 -19.65 -44.72 -40.75
N THR A 2 -20.75 -44.18 -40.25
CA THR A 2 -21.03 -42.75 -40.15
C THR A 2 -21.72 -42.51 -38.82
N SER A 3 -21.42 -41.37 -38.20
CA SER A 3 -21.94 -40.92 -36.90
C SER A 3 -21.14 -41.34 -35.65
N SER A 4 -19.91 -40.85 -35.56
CA SER A 4 -19.32 -40.49 -34.26
C SER A 4 -18.32 -39.37 -34.52
N ARG A 5 -18.66 -38.15 -34.07
CA ARG A 5 -17.77 -37.00 -33.77
C ARG A 5 -18.48 -35.65 -33.97
N LYS A 6 -19.49 -35.34 -33.14
CA LYS A 6 -19.89 -33.94 -32.88
C LYS A 6 -20.30 -33.67 -31.44
N PHE A 7 -19.97 -34.54 -30.47
CA PHE A 7 -20.33 -34.30 -29.06
C PHE A 7 -19.80 -32.98 -28.53
N TYR A 8 -18.51 -32.67 -28.77
CA TYR A 8 -17.95 -31.39 -28.35
C TYR A 8 -18.57 -30.19 -29.06
N GLN A 9 -18.93 -30.34 -30.34
CA GLN A 9 -19.59 -29.29 -31.12
C GLN A 9 -21.02 -29.04 -30.60
N GLN A 10 -21.76 -30.10 -30.28
CA GLN A 10 -23.08 -30.00 -29.64
C GLN A 10 -23.00 -29.44 -28.22
N TRP A 11 -22.04 -29.86 -27.41
CA TRP A 11 -21.85 -29.31 -26.07
C TRP A 11 -21.49 -27.84 -26.10
N ARG A 12 -20.60 -27.43 -27.02
CA ARG A 12 -20.29 -26.02 -27.25
C ARG A 12 -21.52 -25.25 -27.73
N SER A 13 -22.30 -25.78 -28.67
CA SER A 13 -23.54 -25.14 -29.14
C SER A 13 -24.59 -25.03 -28.04
N CYS A 14 -24.79 -26.05 -27.20
CA CYS A 14 -25.72 -26.01 -26.07
C CYS A 14 -25.25 -25.07 -24.96
N ALA A 15 -23.93 -25.01 -24.68
CA ALA A 15 -23.37 -24.05 -23.73
C ALA A 15 -23.44 -22.60 -24.25
N MET A 16 -23.23 -22.39 -25.56
CA MET A 16 -23.40 -21.06 -26.18
C MET A 16 -24.88 -20.66 -26.25
N ALA A 17 -25.79 -21.60 -26.50
CA ALA A 17 -27.24 -21.35 -26.51
C ALA A 17 -27.80 -21.08 -25.10
N SER A 18 -27.27 -21.73 -24.05
CA SER A 18 -27.64 -21.40 -22.67
C SER A 18 -27.03 -20.07 -22.19
N MET A 19 -25.92 -19.63 -22.80
CA MET A 19 -25.38 -18.28 -22.65
C MET A 19 -26.17 -17.21 -23.42
N GLN A 20 -27.03 -17.59 -24.38
CA GLN A 20 -27.84 -16.66 -25.18
C GLN A 20 -29.15 -16.20 -24.51
N LEU A 21 -29.47 -16.67 -23.30
CA LEU A 21 -30.53 -16.10 -22.46
C LEU A 21 -29.94 -15.21 -21.35
N LYS A 22 -29.12 -14.23 -21.77
CA LYS A 22 -28.96 -12.88 -21.18
C LYS A 22 -27.95 -12.01 -21.94
N GLU A 23 -27.78 -12.19 -23.24
CA GLU A 23 -27.19 -11.14 -24.09
C GLU A 23 -28.29 -10.15 -24.48
N SER A 24 -28.69 -9.31 -23.53
CA SER A 24 -29.10 -7.96 -23.91
C SER A 24 -27.89 -7.32 -24.57
N ALA A 25 -27.98 -7.01 -25.86
CA ALA A 25 -26.98 -6.32 -26.64
C ALA A 25 -26.71 -4.91 -26.07
N THR A 26 -25.89 -4.85 -25.02
CA THR A 26 -25.14 -3.67 -24.60
C THR A 26 -23.77 -4.15 -24.14
N SER A 27 -22.86 -4.26 -25.10
CA SER A 27 -21.42 -4.30 -24.88
C SER A 27 -21.02 -3.07 -24.04
N SER A 28 -20.93 -3.20 -22.71
CA SER A 28 -20.42 -2.11 -21.88
C SER A 28 -18.90 -2.09 -21.97
N PHE A 29 -18.36 -1.02 -22.54
CA PHE A 29 -16.93 -0.71 -22.47
C PHE A 29 -16.50 -0.58 -21.00
N SER A 30 -15.42 -1.26 -20.56
CA SER A 30 -15.03 -1.26 -19.15
C SER A 30 -14.05 -0.14 -18.81
N GLU A 31 -14.12 0.39 -17.59
CA GLU A 31 -13.20 1.43 -17.08
C GLU A 31 -11.74 1.00 -17.18
N LYS A 32 -11.45 -0.28 -16.93
CA LYS A 32 -10.10 -0.83 -17.08
C LYS A 32 -9.52 -0.58 -18.48
N ILE A 33 -10.33 -0.69 -19.53
CA ILE A 33 -9.88 -0.41 -20.90
C ILE A 33 -9.64 1.09 -21.09
N LEU A 34 -10.49 1.94 -20.52
CA LEU A 34 -10.30 3.40 -20.55
C LEU A 34 -9.03 3.83 -19.82
N HIS A 35 -8.76 3.26 -18.64
CA HIS A 35 -7.50 3.46 -17.90
C HIS A 35 -6.30 3.11 -18.76
N MET A 36 -6.35 2.00 -19.51
CA MET A 36 -5.28 1.60 -20.41
C MET A 36 -5.13 2.54 -21.61
N ILE A 37 -6.23 2.95 -22.26
CA ILE A 37 -6.22 3.90 -23.37
C ILE A 37 -5.62 5.24 -22.93
N TRP A 38 -6.08 5.74 -21.78
CA TRP A 38 -5.56 6.96 -21.17
C TRP A 38 -4.07 6.83 -20.86
N MET A 39 -3.68 5.83 -20.09
CA MET A 39 -2.29 5.65 -19.69
C MET A 39 -1.34 5.57 -20.90
N HIS A 40 -1.71 4.80 -21.93
CA HIS A 40 -0.92 4.64 -23.14
C HIS A 40 -1.08 5.78 -24.17
N GLN A 41 -1.91 6.78 -23.86
CA GLN A 41 -2.24 7.87 -24.77
C GLN A 41 -2.65 7.37 -26.17
N ARG A 42 -3.44 6.29 -26.20
CA ARG A 42 -3.85 5.59 -27.43
C ARG A 42 -5.04 6.28 -28.10
N PHE A 43 -4.90 7.57 -28.37
CA PHE A 43 -5.90 8.43 -29.01
C PHE A 43 -5.22 9.69 -29.58
N ARG A 44 -5.92 10.44 -30.44
CA ARG A 44 -5.38 11.65 -31.08
C ARG A 44 -5.35 12.85 -30.12
N ASN A 45 -4.33 12.91 -29.26
CA ASN A 45 -4.13 13.95 -28.26
C ASN A 45 -4.11 15.38 -28.85
N GLU A 46 -3.42 15.60 -29.97
CA GLU A 46 -3.24 16.93 -30.61
C GLU A 46 -4.56 17.65 -30.97
N LYS A 47 -5.68 16.92 -31.01
CA LYS A 47 -6.99 17.41 -31.46
C LYS A 47 -8.04 17.38 -30.35
N CYS A 48 -7.65 17.05 -29.12
CA CYS A 48 -8.59 16.89 -28.03
C CYS A 48 -9.28 18.22 -27.70
N MET A 49 -10.59 18.13 -27.49
CA MET A 49 -11.44 19.21 -27.00
C MET A 49 -12.27 18.65 -25.86
N THR A 50 -12.56 19.51 -24.89
CA THR A 50 -13.58 19.21 -23.89
C THR A 50 -14.97 19.25 -24.53
N THR A 51 -15.96 18.62 -23.89
CA THR A 51 -17.32 18.56 -24.43
C THR A 51 -18.02 19.92 -24.51
N ASP A 52 -17.54 20.93 -23.79
CA ASP A 52 -17.94 22.33 -23.86
C ASP A 52 -17.11 23.16 -24.87
N GLY A 53 -16.27 22.51 -25.68
CA GLY A 53 -15.61 23.12 -26.85
C GLY A 53 -14.23 23.75 -26.60
N HIS A 54 -13.66 23.60 -25.41
CA HIS A 54 -12.34 24.14 -25.12
C HIS A 54 -11.22 23.21 -25.61
N PRO A 55 -10.16 23.72 -26.27
CA PRO A 55 -8.98 22.93 -26.60
C PRO A 55 -8.35 22.30 -25.35
N LEU A 56 -7.98 21.01 -25.43
CA LEU A 56 -7.35 20.26 -24.35
C LEU A 56 -6.07 19.59 -24.88
N ALA A 57 -4.93 19.87 -24.24
CA ALA A 57 -3.67 19.17 -24.50
C ALA A 57 -3.27 18.35 -23.27
N ILE A 58 -3.02 17.05 -23.46
CA ILE A 58 -2.50 16.17 -22.42
C ILE A 58 -0.97 16.11 -22.56
N LEU A 59 -0.25 16.79 -21.68
CA LEU A 59 1.22 16.81 -21.72
C LEU A 59 1.82 15.62 -20.97
N HIS A 60 1.14 15.16 -19.91
CA HIS A 60 1.47 13.93 -19.18
C HIS A 60 0.18 13.29 -18.63
N PRO A 61 -0.06 11.97 -18.80
CA PRO A 61 -1.29 11.29 -18.36
C PRO A 61 -1.45 11.21 -16.84
N GLY A 62 -0.36 11.46 -16.10
CA GLY A 62 -0.28 11.25 -14.66
C GLY A 62 0.16 9.83 -14.32
N PHE A 63 0.04 9.48 -13.05
CA PHE A 63 0.39 8.16 -12.54
C PHE A 63 -0.88 7.45 -12.07
N TRP A 64 -1.07 6.22 -12.55
CA TRP A 64 -2.21 5.40 -12.17
C TRP A 64 -2.20 5.13 -10.66
N ASN A 65 -3.29 5.52 -10.01
CA ASN A 65 -3.56 5.29 -8.60
C ASN A 65 -4.37 4.01 -8.42
N TYR A 66 -3.74 2.97 -7.86
CA TYR A 66 -4.41 1.69 -7.52
C TYR A 66 -4.97 1.69 -6.09
N GLY A 67 -5.22 2.87 -5.52
CA GLY A 67 -5.76 3.06 -4.18
C GLY A 67 -6.94 4.04 -4.20
N PRO A 68 -7.51 4.39 -3.03
CA PRO A 68 -8.64 5.31 -2.95
C PRO A 68 -8.35 6.68 -3.58
N GLY A 69 -9.39 7.36 -4.04
CA GLY A 69 -9.30 8.66 -4.72
C GLY A 69 -9.25 8.50 -6.24
N PRO A 70 -8.83 9.54 -6.98
CA PRO A 70 -8.96 9.58 -8.44
C PRO A 70 -8.06 8.57 -9.14
N ASP A 71 -8.45 8.17 -10.34
CA ASP A 71 -7.77 7.12 -11.13
C ASP A 71 -6.33 7.47 -11.50
N PHE A 72 -6.06 8.70 -11.91
CA PHE A 72 -4.71 9.18 -12.21
C PHE A 72 -4.39 10.43 -11.42
N ARG A 73 -3.17 10.48 -10.88
CA ARG A 73 -2.68 11.62 -10.10
C ARG A 73 -1.55 12.33 -10.82
N SER A 74 -1.46 13.64 -10.62
CA SER A 74 -0.36 14.45 -11.15
C SER A 74 -0.21 14.37 -12.67
N ALA A 75 -1.33 14.29 -13.40
CA ALA A 75 -1.33 14.57 -14.83
C ALA A 75 -0.91 16.03 -15.07
N VAL A 76 -0.38 16.31 -16.25
CA VAL A 76 -0.05 17.67 -16.68
C VAL A 76 -0.86 17.93 -17.93
N ILE A 77 -1.78 18.89 -17.85
CA ILE A 77 -2.70 19.22 -18.94
C ILE A 77 -2.73 20.73 -19.17
N SER A 78 -3.11 21.16 -20.37
CA SER A 78 -3.46 22.54 -20.69
C SER A 78 -4.88 22.57 -21.24
N ILE A 79 -5.70 23.52 -20.76
CA ILE A 79 -7.07 23.72 -21.21
C ILE A 79 -7.19 25.15 -21.72
N ASN A 80 -7.75 25.33 -22.92
CA ASN A 80 -7.95 26.60 -23.60
C ASN A 80 -6.67 27.43 -23.76
N GLY A 81 -5.54 26.77 -24.04
CA GLY A 81 -4.24 27.43 -24.22
C GLY A 81 -3.68 28.10 -22.96
N LYS A 82 -4.29 27.87 -21.78
CA LYS A 82 -3.78 28.37 -20.50
C LYS A 82 -2.51 27.61 -20.08
N GLU A 83 -1.80 28.16 -19.12
CA GLU A 83 -0.60 27.55 -18.54
C GLU A 83 -0.81 26.09 -18.14
N MET A 84 0.26 25.30 -18.26
CA MET A 84 0.26 23.88 -17.91
C MET A 84 -0.10 23.72 -16.43
N LYS A 85 -1.12 22.91 -16.15
CA LYS A 85 -1.61 22.68 -14.80
C LYS A 85 -1.46 21.22 -14.42
N GLN A 86 -1.00 21.00 -13.18
CA GLN A 86 -1.06 19.69 -12.56
C GLN A 86 -2.51 19.37 -12.16
N ALA A 87 -3.00 18.21 -12.59
CA ALA A 87 -4.38 17.79 -12.41
C ALA A 87 -4.46 16.32 -11.97
N ASP A 88 -5.41 16.00 -11.11
CA ASP A 88 -5.87 14.62 -11.00
C ASP A 88 -6.98 14.38 -12.04
N ILE A 89 -7.12 13.13 -12.49
CA ILE A 89 -8.01 12.73 -13.59
C ILE A 89 -8.88 11.58 -13.10
N GLU A 90 -10.18 11.71 -13.33
CA GLU A 90 -11.14 10.64 -13.07
C GLU A 90 -11.63 10.01 -14.38
N ILE A 91 -11.72 8.68 -14.43
CA ILE A 91 -12.12 7.96 -15.62
C ILE A 91 -13.36 7.12 -15.36
N ASP A 92 -14.45 7.49 -16.02
CA ASP A 92 -15.73 6.81 -15.91
C ASP A 92 -16.21 6.31 -17.28
N VAL A 93 -17.11 5.33 -17.33
CA VAL A 93 -17.77 5.00 -18.62
C VAL A 93 -18.66 6.16 -19.10
N LYS A 94 -19.31 6.86 -18.16
CA LYS A 94 -20.29 7.93 -18.42
C LYS A 94 -20.06 9.11 -17.46
N ALA A 95 -20.31 10.32 -17.93
CA ALA A 95 -20.13 11.53 -17.11
C ALA A 95 -20.99 11.52 -15.82
N SER A 96 -22.20 10.96 -15.89
CA SER A 96 -23.12 10.86 -14.75
C SER A 96 -22.56 10.06 -13.57
N TYR A 97 -21.54 9.23 -13.77
CA TYR A 97 -20.93 8.42 -12.71
C TYR A 97 -20.22 9.26 -11.65
N TRP A 98 -19.77 10.46 -12.02
CA TRP A 98 -19.24 11.44 -11.07
C TRP A 98 -20.14 11.64 -9.84
N ARG A 99 -21.44 11.90 -10.08
CA ARG A 99 -22.43 12.09 -9.01
C ARG A 99 -22.94 10.76 -8.45
N SER A 100 -23.17 9.74 -9.28
CA SER A 100 -23.73 8.46 -8.78
C SER A 100 -22.75 7.69 -7.89
N HIS A 101 -21.44 7.83 -8.12
CA HIS A 101 -20.39 7.31 -7.25
C HIS A 101 -20.04 8.26 -6.08
N ARG A 102 -20.71 9.41 -5.99
CA ARG A 102 -20.51 10.45 -4.95
C ARG A 102 -19.10 11.02 -4.91
N HIS A 103 -18.44 11.13 -6.07
CA HIS A 103 -17.12 11.77 -6.17
C HIS A 103 -17.21 13.26 -5.86
N ASP A 104 -18.34 13.91 -6.20
CA ASP A 104 -18.68 15.29 -5.86
C ASP A 104 -18.72 15.59 -4.35
N LEU A 105 -19.03 14.58 -3.53
CA LEU A 105 -19.10 14.71 -2.07
C LEU A 105 -17.85 14.19 -1.35
N ASN A 106 -16.87 13.65 -2.09
CA ASN A 106 -15.70 13.02 -1.51
C ASN A 106 -14.46 13.94 -1.62
N PRO A 107 -13.93 14.46 -0.50
CA PRO A 107 -12.78 15.38 -0.51
C PRO A 107 -11.53 14.84 -1.21
N SER A 108 -11.41 13.51 -1.35
CA SER A 108 -10.30 12.88 -2.07
C SER A 108 -10.28 13.23 -3.57
N PHE A 109 -11.38 13.71 -4.12
CA PHE A 109 -11.56 14.05 -5.54
C PHE A 109 -11.51 15.57 -5.80
N ASN A 110 -11.28 16.41 -4.78
CA ASN A 110 -11.22 17.87 -4.93
C ASN A 110 -10.11 18.38 -5.86
N LYS A 111 -9.11 17.53 -6.16
CA LYS A 111 -8.01 17.85 -7.08
C LYS A 111 -8.27 17.38 -8.52
N VAL A 112 -9.39 16.71 -8.77
CA VAL A 112 -9.78 16.30 -10.12
C VAL A 112 -10.09 17.54 -10.93
N CYS A 113 -9.38 17.73 -12.04
CA CYS A 113 -9.58 18.87 -12.93
C CYS A 113 -10.14 18.47 -14.31
N LEU A 114 -10.23 17.17 -14.59
CA LEU A 114 -10.74 16.61 -15.83
C LEU A 114 -11.41 15.27 -15.53
N GLN A 115 -12.63 15.09 -16.02
CA GLN A 115 -13.24 13.77 -16.12
C GLN A 115 -13.06 13.25 -17.55
N VAL A 116 -12.70 12.00 -17.69
CA VAL A 116 -12.52 11.33 -18.98
C VAL A 116 -13.57 10.24 -19.09
N ILE A 117 -14.33 10.24 -20.19
CA ILE A 117 -15.41 9.28 -20.41
C ILE A 117 -15.22 8.52 -21.72
N TRP A 118 -15.83 7.33 -21.84
CA TRP A 118 -15.89 6.66 -23.14
C TRP A 118 -16.77 7.42 -24.11
N LYS A 119 -18.07 7.49 -23.79
CA LYS A 119 -19.13 8.07 -24.62
C LYS A 119 -20.38 8.31 -23.77
N GLY A 120 -21.04 9.44 -23.98
CA GLY A 120 -22.36 9.69 -23.39
C GLY A 120 -22.67 11.17 -23.24
N PRO A 121 -23.92 11.50 -22.87
CA PRO A 121 -24.30 12.88 -22.62
C PRO A 121 -23.59 13.43 -21.37
N VAL A 122 -23.24 14.72 -21.42
CA VAL A 122 -22.75 15.49 -20.29
C VAL A 122 -23.83 16.48 -19.88
N ALA A 123 -24.17 16.53 -18.60
CA ALA A 123 -25.17 17.47 -18.10
C ALA A 123 -24.65 18.92 -18.27
N PRO A 124 -25.50 19.90 -18.63
CA PRO A 124 -25.07 21.30 -18.78
C PRO A 124 -24.41 21.90 -17.53
N ASN A 125 -24.78 21.40 -16.35
CA ASN A 125 -24.25 21.85 -15.05
C ASN A 125 -23.19 20.91 -14.47
N HIS A 126 -22.50 20.14 -15.31
CA HIS A 126 -21.44 19.25 -14.85
C HIS A 126 -20.24 20.06 -14.33
N PRO A 127 -19.72 19.78 -13.12
CA PRO A 127 -18.76 20.67 -12.46
C PRO A 127 -17.33 20.62 -13.04
N LEU A 128 -17.05 19.67 -13.93
CA LEU A 128 -15.71 19.43 -14.46
C LEU A 128 -15.69 19.54 -16.00
N PRO A 129 -14.57 19.99 -16.59
CA PRO A 129 -14.30 19.72 -17.99
C PRO A 129 -14.36 18.21 -18.25
N VAL A 130 -14.95 17.81 -19.39
CA VAL A 130 -15.08 16.40 -19.78
C VAL A 130 -14.41 16.14 -21.12
N LEU A 131 -13.61 15.09 -21.19
CA LEU A 131 -13.10 14.54 -22.46
C LEU A 131 -13.86 13.27 -22.83
N GLU A 132 -14.45 13.25 -24.02
CA GLU A 132 -15.08 12.05 -24.59
C GLU A 132 -14.08 11.30 -25.48
N LEU A 133 -13.45 10.24 -24.95
CA LEU A 133 -12.35 9.53 -25.62
C LEU A 133 -12.76 8.89 -26.95
N SER A 134 -13.99 8.37 -27.07
CA SER A 134 -14.43 7.68 -28.29
C SER A 134 -14.35 8.54 -29.56
N LYS A 135 -14.35 9.87 -29.44
CA LYS A 135 -14.16 10.80 -30.57
C LYS A 135 -12.72 10.83 -31.12
N TYR A 136 -11.75 10.42 -30.31
CA TYR A 136 -10.32 10.58 -30.60
C TYR A 136 -9.58 9.25 -30.79
N VAL A 137 -10.22 8.12 -30.45
CA VAL A 137 -9.69 6.78 -30.71
C VAL A 137 -10.03 6.35 -32.15
N LYS A 138 -9.05 5.82 -32.90
CA LYS A 138 -9.28 5.36 -34.28
C LYS A 138 -9.71 3.89 -34.33
N GLU A 139 -9.22 3.09 -33.39
CA GLU A 139 -9.44 1.65 -33.35
C GLU A 139 -10.87 1.28 -32.95
N SER A 140 -11.35 0.14 -33.45
CA SER A 140 -12.66 -0.39 -33.08
C SER A 140 -12.68 -0.83 -31.61
N GLU A 141 -13.86 -0.82 -30.98
CA GLU A 141 -14.01 -1.35 -29.61
C GLU A 141 -13.55 -2.80 -29.49
N ILE A 142 -13.73 -3.60 -30.55
CA ILE A 142 -13.30 -5.01 -30.59
C ILE A 142 -11.77 -5.10 -30.50
N ASP A 143 -11.06 -4.27 -31.23
CA ASP A 143 -9.58 -4.27 -31.25
C ASP A 143 -9.01 -3.75 -29.94
N LEU A 144 -9.63 -2.71 -29.35
CA LEU A 144 -9.25 -2.20 -28.03
C LEU A 144 -9.45 -3.25 -26.94
N LYS A 145 -10.56 -4.00 -26.99
CA LYS A 145 -10.82 -5.12 -26.07
C LYS A 145 -9.81 -6.23 -26.24
N LYS A 146 -9.50 -6.62 -27.49
CA LYS A 146 -8.47 -7.64 -27.78
C LYS A 146 -7.12 -7.21 -27.22
N TRP A 147 -6.70 -5.98 -27.48
CA TRP A 147 -5.46 -5.42 -26.95
C TRP A 147 -5.44 -5.41 -25.41
N ALA A 148 -6.51 -4.93 -24.76
CA ALA A 148 -6.56 -4.88 -23.30
C ALA A 148 -6.57 -6.27 -22.65
N ASN A 149 -7.16 -7.26 -23.33
CA ASN A 149 -7.23 -8.66 -22.86
C ASN A 149 -5.94 -9.44 -23.10
N GLN A 150 -5.04 -8.98 -23.97
CA GLN A 150 -3.69 -9.54 -24.12
C GLN A 150 -2.80 -9.27 -22.88
N GLY A 151 -3.33 -8.54 -21.90
CA GLY A 151 -2.63 -8.14 -20.68
C GLY A 151 -2.13 -6.71 -20.79
N LEU A 152 -1.91 -6.05 -19.64
CA LEU A 152 -1.17 -4.80 -19.61
C LEU A 152 0.22 -5.09 -20.20
N PRO A 153 0.66 -4.42 -21.27
CA PRO A 153 2.04 -4.52 -21.70
C PRO A 153 2.93 -4.19 -20.49
N GLU A 154 3.92 -5.02 -20.18
CA GLU A 154 4.97 -4.64 -19.22
C GLU A 154 5.73 -3.38 -19.70
N ILE A 155 5.56 -3.02 -20.97
CA ILE A 155 6.07 -1.83 -21.63
C ILE A 155 5.17 -0.63 -21.30
N TRP A 156 5.62 0.16 -20.35
CA TRP A 156 4.99 1.44 -20.02
C TRP A 156 5.40 2.51 -21.03
N PRO A 157 4.54 3.50 -21.32
CA PRO A 157 4.87 4.58 -22.24
C PRO A 157 6.12 5.34 -21.80
N GLU A 158 6.92 5.78 -22.77
CA GLU A 158 8.11 6.61 -22.53
C GLU A 158 7.78 7.87 -21.73
N LEU A 159 6.58 8.41 -21.92
CA LEU A 159 6.07 9.59 -21.21
C LEU A 159 6.05 9.44 -19.68
N ILE A 160 5.94 8.21 -19.15
CA ILE A 160 5.94 7.94 -17.70
C ILE A 160 7.37 7.96 -17.11
N GLN A 161 8.39 7.79 -17.96
CA GLN A 161 9.79 7.78 -17.54
C GLN A 161 10.21 9.18 -17.07
N GLY A 162 10.95 9.23 -15.97
CA GLY A 162 11.54 10.48 -15.51
C GLY A 162 12.75 10.86 -16.36
N LYS A 163 13.05 12.16 -16.46
CA LYS A 163 14.27 12.66 -17.14
C LYS A 163 15.58 12.07 -16.59
N CYS A 164 15.57 11.54 -15.37
CA CYS A 164 16.70 10.85 -14.75
C CYS A 164 16.92 9.43 -15.28
N SER A 165 15.96 8.83 -15.98
CA SER A 165 16.05 7.43 -16.40
C SER A 165 17.18 7.18 -17.39
N ALA A 166 17.36 8.06 -18.38
CA ALA A 166 18.47 7.94 -19.33
C ALA A 166 19.85 8.16 -18.67
N PRO A 167 20.07 9.20 -17.83
CA PRO A 167 21.29 9.31 -17.03
C PRO A 167 21.57 8.09 -16.15
N LEU A 168 20.57 7.56 -15.44
CA LEU A 168 20.74 6.40 -14.55
C LEU A 168 21.13 5.14 -15.33
N ALA A 169 20.54 4.92 -16.51
CA ALA A 169 20.88 3.79 -17.37
C ALA A 169 22.32 3.83 -17.92
N ARG A 170 23.04 4.94 -17.76
CA ARG A 170 24.46 5.07 -18.16
C ARG A 170 25.44 4.82 -17.03
N LEU A 171 24.97 4.63 -15.80
CA LEU A 171 25.80 4.21 -14.68
C LEU A 171 25.93 2.68 -14.70
N ASP A 172 27.09 2.17 -14.30
CA ASP A 172 27.25 0.74 -14.02
C ASP A 172 26.48 0.30 -12.76
N GLU A 173 26.34 -1.01 -12.59
CA GLU A 173 25.60 -1.58 -11.46
C GLU A 173 26.22 -1.25 -10.09
N GLU A 174 27.54 -1.06 -10.02
CA GLU A 174 28.25 -0.74 -8.78
C GLU A 174 27.92 0.68 -8.32
N SER A 175 28.01 1.64 -9.23
CA SER A 175 27.62 3.04 -9.01
C SER A 175 26.15 3.14 -8.56
N LEU A 176 25.25 2.38 -9.19
CA LEU A 176 23.84 2.33 -8.79
C LEU A 176 23.66 1.77 -7.37
N GLN A 177 24.40 0.71 -7.01
CA GLN A 177 24.40 0.15 -5.67
C GLN A 177 24.93 1.16 -4.63
N ILE A 178 26.05 1.83 -4.93
CA ILE A 178 26.66 2.83 -4.03
C ILE A 178 25.69 3.99 -3.77
N VAL A 179 25.18 4.62 -4.83
CA VAL A 179 24.28 5.78 -4.71
C VAL A 179 23.00 5.41 -3.96
N THR A 180 22.41 4.25 -4.24
CA THR A 180 21.21 3.82 -3.52
C THR A 180 21.51 3.40 -2.08
N CYS A 181 22.66 2.80 -1.78
CA CYS A 181 23.10 2.56 -0.41
C CYS A 181 23.27 3.87 0.37
N GLN A 182 23.95 4.86 -0.19
CA GLN A 182 24.12 6.18 0.43
C GLN A 182 22.77 6.85 0.72
N ALA A 183 21.87 6.89 -0.27
CA ALA A 183 20.52 7.41 -0.08
C ALA A 183 19.73 6.62 1.00
N SER A 184 19.93 5.31 1.07
CA SER A 184 19.27 4.48 2.09
C SER A 184 19.77 4.78 3.51
N LEU A 185 21.05 5.12 3.67
CA LEU A 185 21.63 5.53 4.96
C LEU A 185 21.15 6.92 5.37
N ILE A 186 20.96 7.84 4.42
CA ILE A 186 20.29 9.13 4.68
C ILE A 186 18.88 8.87 5.23
N ARG A 187 18.11 7.98 4.59
CA ARG A 187 16.78 7.61 5.06
C ARG A 187 16.79 7.01 6.47
N LEU A 188 17.73 6.11 6.75
CA LEU A 188 17.93 5.54 8.08
C LEU A 188 18.17 6.65 9.11
N ARG A 189 19.10 7.58 8.84
CA ARG A 189 19.42 8.71 9.73
C ARG A 189 18.23 9.65 9.96
N ILE A 190 17.43 9.94 8.93
CA ILE A 190 16.21 10.75 9.09
C ILE A 190 15.25 10.05 10.06
N ARG A 191 15.01 8.74 9.89
CA ARG A 191 14.14 7.96 10.80
C ARG A 191 14.69 7.88 12.21
N THR A 192 16.00 7.72 12.35
CA THR A 192 16.67 7.73 13.64
C THR A 192 16.44 9.05 14.37
N ARG A 193 16.64 10.19 13.72
CA ARG A 193 16.40 11.52 14.33
C ARG A 193 14.95 11.70 14.78
N GLU A 194 13.98 11.29 13.95
CA GLU A 194 12.55 11.32 14.32
C GLU A 194 12.29 10.54 15.62
N ILE A 195 12.95 9.39 15.80
CA ILE A 195 12.84 8.56 17.02
C ILE A 195 13.59 9.17 18.19
N GLU A 196 14.78 9.72 17.99
CA GLU A 196 15.55 10.40 19.03
C GLU A 196 14.77 11.56 19.65
N GLU A 197 14.14 12.39 18.82
CA GLU A 197 13.32 13.52 19.29
C GLU A 197 12.09 13.06 20.07
N GLU A 198 11.41 12.00 19.62
CA GLU A 198 10.27 11.46 20.37
C GLU A 198 10.72 10.78 21.68
N ALA A 199 11.85 10.06 21.66
CA ALA A 199 12.41 9.40 22.84
C ALA A 199 12.78 10.39 23.95
N LYS A 200 13.20 11.63 23.62
CA LYS A 200 13.41 12.69 24.61
C LYS A 200 12.12 13.06 25.37
N ARG A 201 10.94 12.86 24.75
CA ARG A 201 9.64 13.21 25.33
C ARG A 201 9.01 12.07 26.12
N VAL A 202 9.09 10.85 25.61
CA VAL A 202 8.34 9.69 26.15
C VAL A 202 9.22 8.51 26.57
N GLY A 203 10.53 8.60 26.38
CA GLY A 203 11.45 7.48 26.58
C GLY A 203 11.51 6.54 25.37
N PHE A 204 12.56 5.71 25.32
CA PHE A 204 12.82 4.87 24.15
C PHE A 204 11.78 3.77 23.92
N GLU A 205 11.23 3.16 24.98
CA GLU A 205 10.23 2.09 24.80
C GLU A 205 8.95 2.61 24.13
N ASP A 206 8.44 3.75 24.58
CA ASP A 206 7.22 4.35 24.01
C ASP A 206 7.48 4.99 22.64
N ALA A 207 8.69 5.51 22.40
CA ALA A 207 9.12 5.97 21.08
C ALA A 207 9.22 4.83 20.05
N LEU A 208 9.43 3.58 20.49
CA LEU A 208 9.32 2.39 19.63
C LEU A 208 7.87 1.90 19.50
N TRP A 209 7.13 1.91 20.61
CA TRP A 209 5.80 1.32 20.71
C TRP A 209 4.83 1.83 19.65
N LEU A 210 4.66 3.15 19.54
CA LEU A 210 3.69 3.72 18.61
C LEU A 210 4.06 3.44 17.14
N PRO A 211 5.30 3.65 16.66
CA PRO A 211 5.71 3.24 15.32
C PRO A 211 5.53 1.75 15.04
N LEU A 212 5.78 0.88 16.02
CA LEU A 212 5.62 -0.56 15.88
C LEU A 212 4.16 -0.95 15.65
N VAL A 213 3.25 -0.45 16.49
CA VAL A 213 1.80 -0.71 16.41
C VAL A 213 1.20 -0.10 15.14
N THR A 214 1.48 1.17 14.87
CA THR A 214 0.98 1.88 13.67
C THR A 214 1.44 1.21 12.38
N GLY A 215 2.66 0.68 12.38
CA GLY A 215 3.19 -0.06 11.24
C GLY A 215 2.25 -1.20 10.80
N LEU A 216 1.61 -1.92 11.72
CA LEU A 216 0.72 -3.03 11.40
C LEU A 216 -0.48 -2.64 10.51
N GLY A 217 -0.78 -1.35 10.41
CA GLY A 217 -1.85 -0.78 9.60
C GLY A 217 -1.55 -0.61 8.12
N TYR A 218 -0.34 -0.94 7.67
CA TYR A 218 0.13 -0.67 6.30
C TYR A 218 -0.07 0.80 5.93
N ARG A 219 -0.70 1.12 4.80
CA ARG A 219 -1.05 2.50 4.43
C ARG A 219 -2.43 2.90 4.94
N ASN A 220 -3.38 1.96 4.96
CA ASN A 220 -4.80 2.26 5.07
C ASN A 220 -5.31 2.35 6.51
N ASN A 221 -4.63 1.71 7.48
CA ASN A 221 -5.08 1.62 8.87
C ASN A 221 -4.01 2.09 9.88
N GLN A 222 -3.09 2.97 9.47
CA GLN A 222 -2.08 3.53 10.38
C GLN A 222 -2.72 4.36 11.49
N TRP A 223 -3.64 5.25 11.14
CA TRP A 223 -4.27 6.16 12.11
C TRP A 223 -5.13 5.43 13.15
N PRO A 224 -6.02 4.48 12.78
CA PRO A 224 -6.75 3.69 13.78
C PRO A 224 -5.81 2.97 14.74
N LEU A 225 -4.73 2.35 14.24
CA LEU A 225 -3.76 1.66 15.09
C LEU A 225 -2.89 2.62 15.92
N LEU A 226 -2.67 3.85 15.48
CA LEU A 226 -2.06 4.89 16.33
C LEU A 226 -2.92 5.16 17.55
N GLN A 227 -4.23 5.30 17.39
CA GLN A 227 -5.15 5.52 18.51
C GLN A 227 -5.14 4.34 19.46
N ILE A 228 -5.16 3.10 18.93
CA ILE A 228 -5.01 1.89 19.74
C ILE A 228 -3.69 1.89 20.52
N GLY A 229 -2.57 2.24 19.87
CA GLY A 229 -1.26 2.31 20.52
C GLY A 229 -1.25 3.30 21.69
N LYS A 230 -1.90 4.46 21.54
CA LYS A 230 -2.05 5.48 22.61
C LYS A 230 -2.89 5.01 23.79
N MET A 231 -3.82 4.08 23.57
CA MET A 231 -4.69 3.52 24.61
C MET A 231 -4.05 2.40 25.43
N LYS A 232 -2.75 2.09 25.22
CA LYS A 232 -2.03 0.98 25.89
C LYS A 232 -2.31 0.92 27.40
N LYS A 233 -2.13 2.04 28.11
CA LYS A 233 -2.26 2.10 29.58
C LYS A 233 -3.66 1.73 30.06
N ILE A 234 -4.71 2.36 29.50
CA ILE A 234 -6.11 2.11 29.92
C ILE A 234 -6.58 0.71 29.53
N LEU A 235 -6.15 0.19 28.38
CA LEU A 235 -6.51 -1.16 27.92
C LEU A 235 -5.87 -2.26 28.78
N MET A 236 -4.72 -2.00 29.39
CA MET A 236 -3.99 -2.95 30.25
C MET A 236 -4.41 -2.92 31.72
N GLU A 237 -5.32 -2.02 32.11
CA GLU A 237 -5.70 -1.83 33.51
C GLU A 237 -6.28 -3.12 34.11
N ASP A 238 -5.91 -3.42 35.36
CA ASP A 238 -6.30 -4.62 36.13
C ASP A 238 -5.87 -5.98 35.56
N LEU A 239 -5.28 -6.05 34.36
CA LEU A 239 -4.90 -7.33 33.73
C LEU A 239 -3.78 -8.06 34.47
N SER A 240 -2.96 -7.35 35.25
CA SER A 240 -1.89 -7.97 36.05
C SER A 240 -2.39 -8.89 37.16
N ARG A 241 -3.69 -8.83 37.49
CA ARG A 241 -4.35 -9.69 38.48
C ARG A 241 -4.85 -11.02 37.90
N LEU A 242 -4.82 -11.16 36.59
CA LEU A 242 -5.29 -12.34 35.86
C LEU A 242 -4.10 -13.22 35.46
N ASP A 243 -4.35 -14.52 35.27
CA ASP A 243 -3.41 -15.36 34.51
C ASP A 243 -3.31 -14.89 33.05
N TYR A 244 -2.31 -15.41 32.34
CA TYR A 244 -2.02 -14.98 30.97
C TYR A 244 -3.18 -15.24 29.99
N GLU A 245 -3.88 -16.38 30.10
CA GLU A 245 -4.96 -16.73 29.18
C GLU A 245 -6.16 -15.79 29.36
N ASN A 246 -6.56 -15.56 30.61
CA ASN A 246 -7.64 -14.64 30.95
C ASN A 246 -7.28 -13.19 30.65
N ALA A 247 -6.04 -12.76 30.90
CA ALA A 247 -5.54 -11.45 30.52
C ALA A 247 -5.55 -11.25 29.00
N LEU A 248 -5.12 -12.25 28.23
CA LEU A 248 -5.10 -12.23 26.77
C LEU A 248 -6.52 -12.14 26.20
N MET A 249 -7.42 -13.01 26.65
CA MET A 249 -8.82 -13.00 26.22
C MET A 249 -9.48 -11.65 26.53
N THR A 250 -9.23 -11.10 27.72
CA THR A 250 -9.76 -9.80 28.14
C THR A 250 -9.21 -8.66 27.29
N LEU A 251 -7.89 -8.65 27.05
CA LEU A 251 -7.27 -7.61 26.25
C LEU A 251 -7.71 -7.67 24.77
N GLN A 252 -7.84 -8.88 24.21
CA GLN A 252 -8.40 -9.06 22.86
C GLN A 252 -9.84 -8.55 22.77
N ALA A 253 -10.68 -8.83 23.78
CA ALA A 253 -12.04 -8.30 23.86
C ALA A 253 -12.05 -6.77 23.91
N ARG A 254 -11.24 -6.16 24.77
CA ARG A 254 -11.09 -4.69 24.87
C ARG A 254 -10.64 -4.09 23.54
N LEU A 255 -9.57 -4.61 22.94
CA LEU A 255 -9.01 -4.10 21.67
C LEU A 255 -10.01 -4.19 20.52
N LEU A 256 -10.70 -5.33 20.36
CA LEU A 256 -11.70 -5.51 19.30
C LEU A 256 -12.95 -4.66 19.56
N GLY A 257 -13.30 -4.49 20.84
CA GLY A 257 -14.41 -3.67 21.32
C GLY A 257 -14.22 -2.18 21.05
N VAL A 258 -13.13 -1.58 21.56
CA VAL A 258 -12.82 -0.16 21.30
C VAL A 258 -12.60 0.11 19.81
N SER A 259 -12.25 -0.90 19.02
CA SER A 259 -12.12 -0.76 17.57
C SER A 259 -13.45 -0.83 16.81
N SER A 260 -14.58 -1.10 17.49
CA SER A 260 -15.87 -1.40 16.85
C SER A 260 -15.80 -2.53 15.82
N LEU A 261 -14.89 -3.50 16.03
CA LEU A 261 -14.72 -4.67 15.16
C LEU A 261 -15.43 -5.91 15.69
N LEU A 262 -15.89 -5.89 16.96
CA LEU A 262 -16.84 -6.86 17.46
C LEU A 262 -18.24 -6.62 16.86
N PRO A 263 -18.98 -7.68 16.51
CA PRO A 263 -20.37 -7.53 16.06
C PRO A 263 -21.27 -7.20 17.24
N GLU A 264 -22.26 -6.31 17.03
CA GLU A 264 -23.24 -5.95 18.07
C GLU A 264 -24.04 -7.16 18.59
N LYS A 265 -24.37 -8.08 17.68
CA LYS A 265 -25.03 -9.35 17.99
C LYS A 265 -24.20 -10.49 17.42
N ILE A 266 -24.09 -11.58 18.18
CA ILE A 266 -23.43 -12.81 17.72
C ILE A 266 -24.29 -13.45 16.61
N PRO A 267 -23.80 -13.52 15.35
CA PRO A 267 -24.61 -14.07 14.27
C PRO A 267 -24.78 -15.59 14.42
N ALA A 268 -26.02 -16.08 14.27
CA ALA A 268 -26.31 -17.52 14.31
C ALA A 268 -25.55 -18.32 13.23
N SER A 269 -25.17 -17.67 12.11
CA SER A 269 -24.45 -18.26 10.99
C SER A 269 -22.95 -18.52 11.25
N GLN A 270 -22.38 -18.04 12.35
CA GLN A 270 -20.94 -18.19 12.66
C GLN A 270 -20.61 -19.40 13.56
N LYS A 271 -21.30 -20.54 13.34
CA LYS A 271 -21.16 -21.76 14.18
C LYS A 271 -19.71 -22.17 14.51
N PRO A 272 -18.73 -22.16 13.58
CA PRO A 272 -17.36 -22.59 13.89
C PRO A 272 -16.62 -21.69 14.90
N ASN A 273 -17.00 -20.42 14.99
CA ASN A 273 -16.26 -19.41 15.76
C ASN A 273 -17.03 -18.98 17.04
N GLN A 274 -18.18 -19.60 17.31
CA GLN A 274 -19.10 -19.14 18.35
C GLN A 274 -18.49 -19.15 19.75
N GLN A 275 -17.64 -20.13 20.09
CA GLN A 275 -17.10 -20.22 21.45
C GLN A 275 -16.18 -19.04 21.79
N TYR A 276 -15.20 -18.76 20.93
CA TYR A 276 -14.31 -17.61 21.08
C TYR A 276 -15.10 -16.30 21.05
N LEU A 277 -16.01 -16.15 20.09
CA LEU A 277 -16.82 -14.93 19.96
C LEU A 277 -17.72 -14.69 21.18
N LYS A 278 -18.34 -15.73 21.75
CA LYS A 278 -19.15 -15.61 22.97
C LYS A 278 -18.32 -15.12 24.16
N LYS A 279 -17.11 -15.64 24.34
CA LYS A 279 -16.21 -15.23 25.44
C LYS A 279 -15.85 -13.75 25.33
N ILE A 280 -15.29 -13.31 24.20
CA ILE A 280 -14.87 -11.91 24.03
C ILE A 280 -16.06 -10.94 24.01
N TRP A 281 -17.22 -11.36 23.48
CA TRP A 281 -18.44 -10.55 23.49
C TRP A 281 -18.93 -10.35 24.92
N ALA A 282 -19.01 -11.41 25.74
CA ALA A 282 -19.43 -11.28 27.13
C ALA A 282 -18.50 -10.37 27.94
N ILE A 283 -17.19 -10.46 27.74
CA ILE A 283 -16.21 -9.58 28.39
C ILE A 283 -16.40 -8.13 27.96
N TRP A 284 -16.44 -7.85 26.65
CA TRP A 284 -16.53 -6.48 26.15
C TRP A 284 -17.81 -5.79 26.60
N TRP A 285 -18.97 -6.45 26.51
CA TRP A 285 -20.24 -5.82 26.90
C TRP A 285 -20.34 -5.52 28.40
N ARG A 286 -19.64 -6.28 29.25
CA ARG A 286 -19.53 -5.98 30.68
C ARG A 286 -18.64 -4.76 30.97
N GLU A 287 -17.62 -4.52 30.16
CA GLU A 287 -16.64 -3.45 30.38
C GLU A 287 -16.85 -2.22 29.49
N ARG A 288 -17.77 -2.27 28.51
CA ARG A 288 -17.95 -1.26 27.46
C ARG A 288 -18.02 0.15 28.02
N ASP A 289 -18.80 0.36 29.08
CA ASP A 289 -19.05 1.69 29.64
C ASP A 289 -17.78 2.34 30.19
N LYS A 290 -16.81 1.54 30.67
CA LYS A 290 -15.48 2.02 31.08
C LYS A 290 -14.69 2.65 29.92
N PHE A 291 -14.95 2.20 28.69
CA PHE A 291 -14.20 2.58 27.49
C PHE A 291 -14.99 3.47 26.53
N GLU A 292 -16.21 3.90 26.88
CA GLU A 292 -17.10 4.66 25.99
C GLU A 292 -16.42 5.87 25.31
N PRO A 293 -15.62 6.71 26.01
CA PRO A 293 -14.92 7.84 25.39
C PRO A 293 -13.83 7.44 24.38
N ASN A 294 -13.39 6.18 24.40
CA ASN A 294 -12.29 5.66 23.61
C ASN A 294 -12.76 4.79 22.43
N ILE A 295 -14.07 4.56 22.27
CA ILE A 295 -14.59 3.73 21.18
C ILE A 295 -14.38 4.44 19.85
N LEU A 296 -13.61 3.79 18.98
CA LEU A 296 -13.32 4.24 17.63
C LEU A 296 -14.47 3.85 16.67
N PRO A 297 -14.95 4.77 15.81
CA PRO A 297 -15.99 4.46 14.85
C PRO A 297 -15.54 3.40 13.84
N LYS A 298 -16.39 2.43 13.52
CA LYS A 298 -16.05 1.37 12.55
C LYS A 298 -15.62 1.90 11.18
N SER A 299 -16.15 3.06 10.76
CA SER A 299 -15.90 3.68 9.44
C SER A 299 -14.45 4.12 9.22
N ILE A 300 -13.65 4.29 10.28
CA ILE A 300 -12.23 4.63 10.15
C ILE A 300 -11.38 3.45 9.68
N TRP A 301 -11.89 2.22 9.84
CA TRP A 301 -11.18 1.01 9.45
C TRP A 301 -11.44 0.73 7.98
N ASN A 302 -10.44 0.95 7.15
CA ASN A 302 -10.52 0.59 5.75
C ASN A 302 -10.29 -0.92 5.63
N MET A 303 -11.31 -1.64 5.19
CA MET A 303 -11.31 -3.10 4.96
C MET A 303 -11.09 -3.50 3.49
N GLN A 304 -11.04 -2.53 2.57
CA GLN A 304 -10.99 -2.77 1.13
C GLN A 304 -9.57 -3.11 0.66
N ALA A 305 -9.47 -4.05 -0.28
CA ALA A 305 -8.21 -4.49 -0.90
C ALA A 305 -7.11 -4.92 0.09
N ILE A 306 -7.50 -5.38 1.29
CA ILE A 306 -6.56 -5.94 2.26
C ILE A 306 -6.44 -7.44 2.06
N ARG A 307 -5.20 -7.94 2.04
CA ARG A 307 -4.93 -9.39 2.09
C ARG A 307 -5.47 -9.97 3.41
N PRO A 308 -6.10 -11.15 3.42
CA PRO A 308 -6.66 -11.73 4.65
C PRO A 308 -5.71 -11.74 5.86
N ALA A 309 -4.42 -12.01 5.64
CA ALA A 309 -3.37 -11.97 6.67
C ALA A 309 -3.14 -10.61 7.34
N ASN A 310 -3.63 -9.53 6.75
CA ASN A 310 -3.48 -8.16 7.22
C ASN A 310 -4.77 -7.59 7.82
N HIS A 311 -5.79 -8.43 8.02
CA HIS A 311 -7.06 -7.98 8.58
C HIS A 311 -6.87 -7.30 9.95
N PRO A 312 -7.44 -6.10 10.18
CA PRO A 312 -7.23 -5.33 11.41
C PRO A 312 -7.47 -6.10 12.70
N ALA A 313 -8.55 -6.90 12.77
CA ALA A 313 -8.83 -7.72 13.96
C ALA A 313 -7.69 -8.69 14.33
N ARG A 314 -7.03 -9.29 13.34
CA ARG A 314 -5.85 -10.15 13.57
C ARG A 314 -4.63 -9.34 14.01
N ARG A 315 -4.48 -8.11 13.52
CA ARG A 315 -3.42 -7.19 13.98
C ARG A 315 -3.61 -6.80 15.44
N LEU A 316 -4.84 -6.54 15.85
CA LEU A 316 -5.18 -6.28 17.26
C LEU A 316 -4.86 -7.48 18.14
N ALA A 317 -5.15 -8.71 17.69
CA ALA A 317 -4.74 -9.91 18.42
C ALA A 317 -3.21 -10.01 18.58
N THR A 318 -2.45 -9.70 17.53
CA THR A 318 -0.97 -9.64 17.60
C THR A 318 -0.50 -8.61 18.63
N ILE A 319 -1.13 -7.42 18.63
CA ILE A 319 -0.82 -6.34 19.59
C ILE A 319 -1.11 -6.76 21.02
N ALA A 320 -2.21 -7.51 21.27
CA ALA A 320 -2.54 -8.02 22.60
C ALA A 320 -1.40 -8.85 23.20
N HIS A 321 -0.80 -9.74 22.39
CA HIS A 321 0.36 -10.52 22.81
C HIS A 321 1.57 -9.66 23.14
N TRP A 322 1.88 -8.67 22.30
CA TRP A 322 3.00 -7.76 22.55
C TRP A 322 2.80 -6.92 23.82
N MET A 323 1.57 -6.48 24.11
CA MET A 323 1.24 -5.73 25.31
C MET A 323 1.41 -6.56 26.59
N LEU A 324 1.08 -7.85 26.54
CA LEU A 324 1.19 -8.75 27.70
C LEU A 324 2.59 -9.33 27.90
N ASP A 325 3.43 -9.33 26.86
CA ASP A 325 4.80 -9.78 26.96
C ASP A 325 5.69 -8.74 27.68
N LYS A 326 5.84 -8.92 28.99
CA LYS A 326 6.73 -8.11 29.83
C LYS A 326 8.21 -8.17 29.42
N ARG A 327 8.61 -9.17 28.63
CA ARG A 327 9.99 -9.32 28.13
C ARG A 327 10.14 -8.83 26.70
N PHE A 328 9.13 -8.21 26.09
CA PHE A 328 9.15 -7.84 24.68
C PHE A 328 10.38 -7.01 24.29
N PHE A 329 10.60 -5.88 24.99
CA PHE A 329 11.75 -5.02 24.75
C PHE A 329 13.08 -5.72 25.06
N LYS A 330 13.14 -6.48 26.16
CA LYS A 330 14.33 -7.25 26.51
C LYS A 330 14.70 -8.29 25.45
N ARG A 331 13.71 -8.99 24.87
CA ARG A 331 13.93 -9.94 23.77
C ARG A 331 14.44 -9.24 22.51
N LEU A 332 13.97 -8.02 22.22
CA LEU A 332 14.51 -7.22 21.12
C LEU A 332 15.99 -6.87 21.37
N GLU A 333 16.33 -6.43 22.58
CA GLU A 333 17.72 -6.15 22.96
C GLU A 333 18.61 -7.38 22.87
N ASP A 334 18.17 -8.50 23.44
CA ASP A 334 18.91 -9.77 23.40
C ASP A 334 19.08 -10.28 21.96
N TRP A 335 18.09 -10.06 21.11
CA TRP A 335 18.21 -10.31 19.67
C TRP A 335 19.30 -9.43 19.06
N PHE A 336 19.33 -8.13 19.33
CA PHE A 336 20.31 -7.23 18.72
C PHE A 336 21.75 -7.45 19.24
N ASN A 337 21.90 -7.80 20.51
CA ASN A 337 23.20 -7.94 21.17
C ASN A 337 24.02 -9.13 20.67
N LYS A 338 23.41 -10.09 19.97
CA LYS A 338 24.12 -11.22 19.35
C LYS A 338 24.50 -10.89 17.91
N PRO A 339 25.80 -10.87 17.53
CA PRO A 339 26.21 -10.76 16.13
C PRO A 339 25.58 -11.87 15.29
N LYS A 340 25.01 -11.52 14.14
CA LYS A 340 24.36 -12.48 13.25
C LYS A 340 24.29 -11.96 11.82
N GLN A 341 24.11 -12.86 10.87
CA GLN A 341 23.87 -12.52 9.47
C GLN A 341 22.41 -12.08 9.27
N ALA A 342 22.15 -11.26 8.26
CA ALA A 342 20.83 -10.68 8.05
C ALA A 342 19.71 -11.70 7.78
N ARG A 343 20.01 -12.85 7.14
CA ARG A 343 19.01 -13.91 6.92
C ARG A 343 18.57 -14.57 8.24
N THR A 344 19.53 -14.89 9.09
CA THR A 344 19.27 -15.42 10.44
C THR A 344 18.53 -14.39 11.29
N ALA A 345 18.98 -13.12 11.25
CA ALA A 345 18.33 -12.01 11.93
C ALA A 345 16.85 -11.86 11.53
N MET A 346 16.56 -12.02 10.24
CA MET A 346 15.20 -12.00 9.71
C MET A 346 14.36 -13.14 10.28
N GLN A 347 14.83 -14.39 10.21
CA GLN A 347 14.08 -15.55 10.71
C GLN A 347 13.75 -15.40 12.20
N GLU A 348 14.74 -15.05 13.02
CA GLU A 348 14.52 -14.84 14.45
C GLU A 348 13.54 -13.70 14.74
N MET A 349 13.55 -12.62 13.95
CA MET A 349 12.61 -11.51 14.14
C MET A 349 11.18 -11.88 13.72
N ILE A 350 11.02 -12.75 12.72
CA ILE A 350 9.72 -13.29 12.34
C ILE A 350 9.12 -14.07 13.50
N GLU A 351 9.94 -14.88 14.17
CA GLU A 351 9.53 -15.64 15.35
C GLU A 351 9.20 -14.70 16.52
N LEU A 352 10.09 -13.76 16.85
CA LEU A 352 9.89 -12.80 17.95
C LEU A 352 8.60 -11.98 17.80
N LEU A 353 8.32 -11.49 16.58
CA LEU A 353 7.16 -10.63 16.31
C LEU A 353 5.87 -11.41 16.02
N GLY A 354 5.95 -12.67 15.55
CA GLY A 354 4.82 -13.39 14.99
C GLY A 354 4.47 -14.73 15.64
N SER A 355 5.38 -15.33 16.41
CA SER A 355 5.21 -16.66 17.01
C SER A 355 4.66 -16.54 18.43
N TYR A 356 3.34 -16.44 18.53
CA TYR A 356 2.61 -16.45 19.80
C TYR A 356 1.59 -17.58 19.80
N PRO A 357 1.42 -18.29 20.93
CA PRO A 357 0.36 -19.27 21.07
C PRO A 357 -0.98 -18.53 21.14
N ASP A 358 -1.82 -18.73 20.11
CA ASP A 358 -3.19 -18.22 20.08
C ASP A 358 -4.12 -19.25 19.44
N ASP A 359 -5.07 -19.77 20.22
CA ASP A 359 -5.96 -20.85 19.81
C ASP A 359 -6.88 -20.45 18.65
N PHE A 360 -7.30 -19.19 18.59
CA PHE A 360 -8.24 -18.71 17.58
C PHE A 360 -7.50 -18.10 16.39
N TRP A 361 -6.68 -17.08 16.63
CA TRP A 361 -6.05 -16.28 15.59
C TRP A 361 -4.95 -17.03 14.85
N SER A 362 -4.34 -18.09 15.41
CA SER A 362 -3.43 -18.93 14.61
C SER A 362 -4.14 -19.60 13.42
N CYS A 363 -5.44 -19.84 13.56
CA CYS A 363 -6.27 -20.52 12.56
C CYS A 363 -7.26 -19.59 11.84
N HIS A 364 -7.41 -18.32 12.21
CA HIS A 364 -8.42 -17.42 11.62
C HIS A 364 -7.84 -16.10 11.12
N TRP A 365 -8.23 -15.70 9.90
CA TRP A 365 -7.89 -14.37 9.38
C TRP A 365 -8.80 -13.26 9.92
N SER A 366 -10.06 -13.57 10.22
CA SER A 366 -11.04 -12.63 10.75
C SER A 366 -12.06 -13.38 11.61
N LEU A 367 -12.83 -12.64 12.43
CA LEU A 367 -13.91 -13.21 13.24
C LEU A 367 -14.99 -13.92 12.41
N LYS A 368 -15.19 -13.51 11.15
CA LYS A 368 -16.23 -14.05 10.26
C LYS A 368 -15.73 -15.15 9.32
N GLY A 369 -14.42 -15.30 9.18
CA GLY A 369 -13.82 -16.24 8.24
C GLY A 369 -13.85 -17.67 8.77
N ALA A 370 -13.83 -18.64 7.86
CA ALA A 370 -13.61 -20.04 8.22
C ALA A 370 -12.18 -20.26 8.73
N ALA A 371 -12.01 -21.29 9.56
CA ALA A 371 -10.71 -21.74 10.01
C ALA A 371 -9.82 -22.16 8.82
N MET A 372 -8.53 -21.84 8.92
CA MET A 372 -7.49 -22.32 8.04
C MET A 372 -7.19 -23.79 8.31
N ARG A 373 -6.71 -24.49 7.27
CA ARG A 373 -6.32 -25.90 7.38
C ARG A 373 -5.09 -26.13 8.26
N ARG A 374 -4.23 -25.13 8.39
CA ARG A 374 -3.00 -25.20 9.19
C ARG A 374 -2.84 -23.92 10.00
N PRO A 375 -2.39 -24.00 11.26
CA PRO A 375 -2.00 -22.84 12.04
C PRO A 375 -0.91 -22.04 11.30
N THR A 376 -0.96 -20.72 11.44
CA THR A 376 0.02 -19.80 10.85
C THR A 376 0.41 -18.74 11.87
N LEU A 377 1.64 -18.23 11.75
CA LEU A 377 2.11 -17.10 12.57
C LEU A 377 1.14 -15.92 12.51
N LEU A 378 0.96 -15.21 13.62
CA LEU A 378 0.10 -14.03 13.67
C LEU A 378 0.63 -12.91 12.76
N MET A 379 1.94 -12.87 12.55
CA MET A 379 2.61 -12.00 11.61
C MET A 379 3.52 -12.76 10.64
N GLY A 380 3.38 -12.47 9.35
CA GLY A 380 4.26 -13.01 8.31
C GLY A 380 5.53 -12.20 8.09
N GLY A 381 6.52 -12.82 7.43
CA GLY A 381 7.88 -12.28 7.36
C GLY A 381 8.06 -10.98 6.59
N GLN A 382 7.20 -10.69 5.61
CA GLN A 382 7.23 -9.41 4.90
C GLN A 382 6.98 -8.24 5.87
N ARG A 383 5.96 -8.36 6.75
CA ARG A 383 5.61 -7.30 7.70
C ARG A 383 6.66 -7.15 8.80
N ALA A 384 7.19 -8.26 9.30
CA ALA A 384 8.27 -8.25 10.27
C ALA A 384 9.49 -7.51 9.69
N SER A 385 9.88 -7.83 8.46
CA SER A 385 10.99 -7.15 7.77
C SER A 385 10.74 -5.66 7.53
N ASP A 386 9.51 -5.28 7.16
CA ASP A 386 9.13 -3.87 7.01
C ASP A 386 9.31 -3.11 8.35
N LEU A 387 8.93 -3.71 9.48
CA LEU A 387 9.11 -3.14 10.82
C LEU A 387 10.59 -3.06 11.21
N VAL A 388 11.40 -4.07 10.86
CA VAL A 388 12.84 -4.02 11.13
C VAL A 388 13.50 -2.83 10.46
N ILE A 389 13.29 -2.70 9.16
CA ILE A 389 13.94 -1.68 8.33
C ILE A 389 13.48 -0.27 8.65
N ASN A 390 12.17 -0.08 8.87
CA ASN A 390 11.60 1.26 9.04
C ASN A 390 11.45 1.71 10.50
N THR A 391 11.60 0.80 11.46
CA THR A 391 11.25 1.09 12.87
C THR A 391 12.30 0.56 13.86
N ILE A 392 12.61 -0.74 13.84
CA ILE A 392 13.45 -1.35 14.89
C ILE A 392 14.94 -0.98 14.73
N LEU A 393 15.52 -1.09 13.52
CA LEU A 393 16.91 -0.69 13.30
C LEU A 393 17.15 0.81 13.50
N PRO A 394 16.30 1.72 12.98
CA PRO A 394 16.39 3.14 13.31
C PRO A 394 16.32 3.43 14.82
N TRP A 395 15.49 2.69 15.56
CA TRP A 395 15.38 2.81 17.02
C TRP A 395 16.64 2.35 17.77
N PHE A 396 17.24 1.22 17.37
CA PHE A 396 18.52 0.80 17.93
C PHE A 396 19.61 1.85 17.67
N LEU A 397 19.67 2.38 16.45
CA LEU A 397 20.65 3.42 16.12
C LEU A 397 20.47 4.68 17.00
N ALA A 398 19.22 5.09 17.25
CA ALA A 398 18.91 6.23 18.11
C ALA A 398 19.44 6.05 19.54
N ARG A 399 19.33 4.83 20.08
CA ARG A 399 19.89 4.51 21.41
C ARG A 399 21.41 4.49 21.44
N ILE A 400 22.03 3.97 20.37
CA ILE A 400 23.47 3.76 20.29
C ILE A 400 24.22 5.08 20.09
N ILE A 401 23.67 6.01 19.31
CA ILE A 401 24.29 7.31 19.07
C ILE A 401 24.50 8.07 20.39
N GLN A 402 23.56 7.97 21.34
CA GLN A 402 23.69 8.57 22.66
C GLN A 402 24.78 7.93 23.53
N SER A 403 25.04 6.63 23.36
CA SER A 403 26.03 5.90 24.16
C SER A 403 27.43 5.84 23.54
N GLY A 404 27.60 6.30 22.30
CA GLY A 404 28.91 6.36 21.61
C GLY A 404 29.48 5.01 21.18
N GLN A 405 28.68 3.94 21.15
CA GLN A 405 29.17 2.58 20.86
C GLN A 405 29.28 2.30 19.35
N GLU A 406 30.42 2.65 18.77
CA GLU A 406 30.65 2.57 17.32
C GLU A 406 30.48 1.14 16.73
N ASP A 407 30.85 0.09 17.47
CA ASP A 407 30.67 -1.29 17.03
C ASP A 407 29.20 -1.70 16.88
N LEU A 408 28.34 -1.21 17.78
CA LEU A 408 26.91 -1.44 17.68
C LEU A 408 26.30 -0.64 16.53
N LYS A 409 26.78 0.58 16.28
CA LYS A 409 26.36 1.37 15.11
C LYS A 409 26.69 0.66 13.81
N LYS A 410 27.94 0.19 13.65
CA LYS A 410 28.37 -0.63 12.51
C LYS A 410 27.52 -1.89 12.34
N ARG A 411 27.06 -2.50 13.45
CA ARG A 411 26.15 -3.65 13.42
C ARG A 411 24.77 -3.28 12.86
N VAL A 412 24.18 -2.16 13.29
CA VAL A 412 22.91 -1.67 12.71
C VAL A 412 23.06 -1.44 11.21
N GLU A 413 24.09 -0.70 10.81
CA GLU A 413 24.32 -0.35 9.40
C GLU A 413 24.54 -1.62 8.56
N ARG A 414 25.34 -2.58 9.05
CA ARG A 414 25.53 -3.87 8.38
C ARG A 414 24.21 -4.62 8.21
N LEU A 415 23.41 -4.75 9.26
CA LEU A 415 22.12 -5.42 9.18
C LEU A 415 21.17 -4.71 8.21
N TYR A 416 21.13 -3.38 8.25
CA TYR A 416 20.29 -2.57 7.37
C TYR A 416 20.69 -2.72 5.89
N LEU A 417 21.99 -2.59 5.58
CA LEU A 417 22.52 -2.66 4.22
C LEU A 417 22.40 -4.05 3.60
N THR A 418 22.53 -5.10 4.41
CA THR A 418 22.50 -6.51 3.95
C THR A 418 21.15 -7.19 4.13
N TRP A 419 20.13 -6.49 4.67
CA TRP A 419 18.81 -7.07 4.86
C TRP A 419 18.21 -7.56 3.53
N PRO A 420 17.68 -8.79 3.46
CA PRO A 420 17.10 -9.30 2.23
C PRO A 420 15.98 -8.41 1.68
N ARG A 421 15.84 -8.40 0.36
CA ARG A 421 14.88 -7.58 -0.37
C ARG A 421 13.45 -7.77 0.13
N LEU A 422 12.72 -6.66 0.28
CA LEU A 422 11.30 -6.63 0.64
C LEU A 422 10.44 -6.81 -0.63
N ALA A 423 9.15 -7.10 -0.47
CA ALA A 423 8.26 -7.10 -1.64
C ALA A 423 7.96 -5.66 -2.09
N ASP A 424 7.91 -5.44 -3.40
CA ASP A 424 7.64 -4.12 -3.95
C ASP A 424 6.21 -3.66 -3.63
N ASN A 425 6.11 -2.53 -2.95
CA ASN A 425 4.87 -1.79 -2.79
C ASN A 425 4.56 -0.95 -4.05
N GLN A 426 3.40 -0.30 -4.09
CA GLN A 426 2.99 0.52 -5.24
C GLN A 426 4.00 1.63 -5.58
N SER A 427 4.60 2.26 -4.57
CA SER A 427 5.63 3.29 -4.75
C SER A 427 6.89 2.73 -5.40
N LEU A 428 7.40 1.59 -4.94
CA LEU A 428 8.56 0.94 -5.56
C LEU A 428 8.26 0.52 -7.01
N LYS A 429 7.06 -0.02 -7.28
CA LYS A 429 6.64 -0.33 -8.66
C LYS A 429 6.66 0.91 -9.54
N LEU A 430 6.16 2.05 -9.05
CA LEU A 430 6.22 3.32 -9.76
C LEU A 430 7.67 3.78 -9.97
N ILE A 431 8.52 3.72 -8.95
CA ILE A 431 9.92 4.11 -9.04
C ILE A 431 10.65 3.27 -10.09
N ARG A 432 10.47 1.95 -10.09
CA ARG A 432 11.10 1.08 -11.10
C ARG A 432 10.70 1.48 -12.52
N ARG A 433 9.43 1.81 -12.73
CA ARG A 433 8.94 2.29 -14.05
C ARG A 433 9.54 3.64 -14.41
N ARG A 434 9.51 4.60 -13.47
CA ARG A 434 9.89 5.99 -13.70
C ARG A 434 11.40 6.19 -13.82
N LEU A 435 12.18 5.58 -12.92
CA LEU A 435 13.64 5.75 -12.87
C LEU A 435 14.36 4.68 -13.70
N LEU A 436 13.84 3.44 -13.73
CA LEU A 436 14.56 2.26 -14.24
C LEU A 436 13.87 1.60 -15.45
N LYS A 437 12.99 2.34 -16.16
CA LYS A 437 12.27 1.87 -17.36
C LYS A 437 11.46 0.59 -17.16
N GLY A 438 11.10 0.25 -15.93
CA GLY A 438 10.39 -0.98 -15.60
C GLY A 438 11.23 -2.25 -15.72
N GLN A 439 12.54 -2.13 -16.00
CA GLN A 439 13.42 -3.28 -16.20
C GLN A 439 13.60 -4.08 -14.90
N ARG A 440 13.87 -5.38 -15.06
CA ARG A 440 14.43 -6.18 -13.98
C ARG A 440 15.85 -5.66 -13.71
N CYS A 441 16.15 -5.41 -12.44
CA CYS A 441 17.41 -4.84 -12.02
C CYS A 441 18.01 -5.77 -10.98
N ASP A 442 18.96 -6.60 -11.40
CA ASP A 442 19.57 -7.62 -10.55
C ASP A 442 20.54 -6.99 -9.52
N TRP A 443 21.00 -5.76 -9.75
CA TRP A 443 21.73 -4.95 -8.77
C TRP A 443 20.91 -4.59 -7.52
N ILE A 444 19.57 -4.65 -7.55
CA ILE A 444 18.72 -4.44 -6.37
C ILE A 444 18.70 -5.70 -5.50
N LYS A 445 19.79 -5.88 -4.75
CA LYS A 445 20.07 -7.06 -3.93
C LYS A 445 19.50 -7.04 -2.51
N SER A 446 19.26 -5.86 -1.92
CA SER A 446 18.86 -5.71 -0.51
C SER A 446 17.69 -4.74 -0.32
N ALA A 447 17.12 -4.75 0.89
CA ALA A 447 16.13 -3.76 1.30
C ALA A 447 16.70 -2.33 1.28
N ALA A 448 17.99 -2.16 1.55
CA ALA A 448 18.65 -0.86 1.50
C ALA A 448 18.58 -0.21 0.11
N HIS A 449 18.85 -0.95 -0.97
CA HIS A 449 18.67 -0.41 -2.33
C HIS A 449 17.24 0.07 -2.59
N GLN A 450 16.23 -0.68 -2.12
CA GLN A 450 14.82 -0.27 -2.20
C GLN A 450 14.53 0.98 -1.37
N GLN A 451 15.07 1.07 -0.15
CA GLN A 451 14.95 2.25 0.70
C GLN A 451 15.65 3.48 0.09
N GLY A 452 16.79 3.29 -0.57
CA GLY A 452 17.51 4.33 -1.30
C GLY A 452 16.70 4.89 -2.46
N LEU A 453 16.09 4.01 -3.27
CA LEU A 453 15.17 4.41 -4.34
C LEU A 453 13.97 5.22 -3.81
N LEU A 454 13.38 4.79 -2.69
CA LEU A 454 12.30 5.53 -2.03
C LEU A 454 12.77 6.90 -1.52
N GLN A 455 14.01 7.00 -1.05
CA GLN A 455 14.59 8.24 -0.58
C GLN A 455 14.88 9.21 -1.73
N ILE A 456 15.48 8.74 -2.83
CA ILE A 456 15.68 9.53 -4.06
C ILE A 456 14.35 10.08 -4.58
N MET A 457 13.30 9.24 -4.61
CA MET A 457 11.97 9.72 -5.02
C MET A 457 11.46 10.82 -4.08
N LYS A 458 11.67 10.68 -2.76
CA LYS A 458 11.28 11.69 -1.77
C LYS A 458 12.04 12.99 -1.96
N ASP A 459 13.36 12.94 -2.12
CA ASP A 459 14.23 14.11 -2.16
C ASP A 459 14.15 14.87 -3.49
N PHE A 460 13.75 14.21 -4.58
CA PHE A 460 13.70 14.83 -5.90
C PHE A 460 12.32 14.79 -6.55
N CYS A 461 11.76 13.58 -6.77
CA CYS A 461 10.53 13.46 -7.57
C CYS A 461 9.33 14.16 -6.92
N HIS A 462 9.23 14.15 -5.59
CA HIS A 462 8.15 14.85 -4.87
C HIS A 462 8.26 16.39 -4.93
N HIS A 463 9.42 16.91 -5.31
CA HIS A 463 9.69 18.35 -5.47
C HIS A 463 9.67 18.78 -6.94
N SER A 464 9.17 17.94 -7.83
CA SER A 464 9.05 18.22 -9.28
C SER A 464 7.71 17.72 -9.81
N ASN A 465 7.24 18.31 -10.90
CA ASN A 465 6.05 17.80 -11.58
C ASN A 465 6.34 16.48 -12.33
N ALA A 466 5.31 15.88 -12.92
CA ALA A 466 5.44 14.60 -13.62
C ALA A 466 6.36 14.68 -14.86
N MET A 467 6.58 15.87 -15.41
CA MET A 467 7.51 16.14 -16.51
C MET A 467 8.97 16.38 -16.05
N CYS A 468 9.24 16.29 -14.74
CA CYS A 468 10.55 16.59 -14.15
C CYS A 468 11.06 18.00 -14.53
N GLU A 469 10.17 18.98 -14.66
CA GLU A 469 10.59 20.38 -14.84
C GLU A 469 11.34 20.86 -13.59
N GLN A 470 12.46 21.55 -13.81
CA GLN A 470 13.35 22.07 -12.76
C GLN A 470 13.89 21.00 -11.79
N CYS A 471 13.77 19.71 -12.13
CA CYS A 471 14.33 18.64 -11.31
C CYS A 471 15.84 18.58 -11.52
N LEU A 472 16.61 18.74 -10.43
CA LEU A 472 18.08 18.71 -10.45
C LEU A 472 18.67 17.30 -10.54
N PHE A 473 17.88 16.26 -10.21
CA PHE A 473 18.39 14.89 -10.13
C PHE A 473 19.05 14.36 -11.43
N PRO A 474 18.49 14.59 -12.64
CA PRO A 474 19.14 14.16 -13.88
C PRO A 474 20.55 14.75 -14.06
N GLU A 475 20.80 15.98 -13.60
CA GLU A 475 22.10 16.64 -13.69
C GLU A 475 23.08 16.07 -12.66
N VAL A 476 22.62 15.86 -11.43
CA VAL A 476 23.39 15.18 -10.37
C VAL A 476 23.84 13.78 -10.81
N VAL A 477 22.97 13.03 -11.48
CA VAL A 477 23.34 11.70 -12.00
C VAL A 477 24.38 11.79 -13.12
N ARG A 478 24.32 12.84 -13.97
CA ARG A 478 25.33 13.06 -15.01
C ARG A 478 26.69 13.43 -14.41
N SER A 479 26.74 14.23 -13.34
CA SER A 479 28.00 14.58 -12.69
C SER A 479 28.66 13.38 -12.02
N LEU A 480 27.87 12.44 -11.47
CA LEU A 480 28.39 11.19 -10.89
C LEU A 480 29.11 10.30 -11.92
N LYS A 481 28.70 10.33 -13.19
CA LYS A 481 29.44 9.59 -14.23
C LYS A 481 30.84 10.18 -14.44
N ASN A 482 30.96 11.50 -14.37
CA ASN A 482 32.22 12.20 -14.59
C ASN A 482 33.14 12.13 -13.35
N ASN A 483 32.55 11.99 -12.16
CA ASN A 483 33.24 11.82 -10.89
C ASN A 483 32.58 10.66 -10.11
N PRO A 484 32.93 9.40 -10.43
CA PRO A 484 32.33 8.25 -9.75
C PRO A 484 32.58 8.34 -8.24
N PRO A 485 31.60 7.94 -7.41
CA PRO A 485 31.77 7.95 -5.96
C PRO A 485 32.91 7.00 -5.57
N SER A 486 33.89 7.52 -4.83
CA SER A 486 35.01 6.76 -4.26
C SER A 486 34.57 5.76 -3.20
#